data_AF-A0AAW2V911-F1
#
_entry.id   AF-A0AAW2V911-F1
#
_cell.length_a   1.000
_cell.length_b   1.000
_cell.length_c   1.000
_cell.angle_alpha   90.00
_cell.angle_beta   90.00
_cell.angle_gamma   90.00
#
_symmetry.space_group_name_H-M   'P 1'
#
loop_
_entity.id
_entity.type
_entity.pdbx_description
1 polymer ?
#
loop_
_entity_poly.entity_id
_entity_poly.type
_entity_poly.pdbx_seq_one_letter_code
_entity_poly.pdbx_strand_id
1 'polypeptide(L)'
;MESRKEIIYFTQNGISAKAMRAAEVFSRTKSVDSFDPNIVFELLVLANRFCCDEMKSACDSYLASLVDDMDSAVLLIEYGLAETAYLLVAACLQVFLRELPNSMHNQNVMKLFCSSEAREKLASVGHASFLLYSFLSQIAMEEDMKSNTTVMLLERMVECATVDWQKQLALHQLGCVMLERKEYKDAQKWFESAVQAGHVYSLVGVARATNKRGHKYKAYKLMNSLVSEYPPSGWMYQERALYSSGKELMMDLNTATEMDPTLSYPYKYRAISLMEEDKIGAAISEINKIIGFKVSPDCLSLRAWF
;
A
#
# COMPACT_ATOMS: atom_id res chain seq x y z
N MET A 1 -52.11 16.78 8.36
CA MET A 1 -52.48 18.06 9.01
C MET A 1 -51.49 19.19 8.67
N GLU A 2 -50.29 18.90 8.14
CA GLU A 2 -49.33 19.91 7.65
C GLU A 2 -49.53 20.36 6.19
N SER A 3 -50.23 19.57 5.35
CA SER A 3 -50.48 19.87 3.94
C SER A 3 -51.41 21.06 3.66
N ARG A 4 -51.83 21.80 4.70
CA ARG A 4 -52.68 23.01 4.62
C ARG A 4 -52.04 24.24 5.25
N LYS A 5 -50.79 24.17 5.70
CA LYS A 5 -50.07 25.33 6.25
C LYS A 5 -49.32 26.03 5.12
N GLU A 6 -49.51 27.33 4.95
CA GLU A 6 -48.76 28.18 4.00
C GLU A 6 -47.26 28.26 4.34
N ILE A 7 -46.89 27.96 5.59
CA ILE A 7 -45.50 27.95 6.07
C ILE A 7 -45.23 26.60 6.72
N ILE A 8 -44.39 25.80 6.08
CA ILE A 8 -43.87 24.53 6.60
C ILE A 8 -42.56 24.85 7.35
N TYR A 9 -42.53 24.61 8.66
CA TYR A 9 -41.34 24.81 9.48
C TYR A 9 -40.44 23.58 9.38
N PHE A 10 -39.41 23.65 8.54
CA PHE A 10 -38.38 22.61 8.40
C PHE A 10 -37.29 22.65 9.48
N THR A 11 -37.46 23.46 10.54
CA THR A 11 -36.48 23.66 11.60
C THR A 11 -36.11 22.38 12.36
N GLN A 12 -37.01 21.38 12.39
CA GLN A 12 -36.72 20.08 13.01
C GLN A 12 -35.94 19.14 12.07
N ASN A 13 -35.86 19.43 10.77
CA ASN A 13 -35.21 18.57 9.78
C ASN A 13 -33.78 19.04 9.41
N GLY A 14 -33.32 20.17 9.95
CA GLY A 14 -32.00 20.74 9.69
C GLY A 14 -31.86 21.42 8.32
N ILE A 15 -32.98 21.74 7.65
CA ILE A 15 -32.99 22.36 6.30
C ILE A 15 -33.53 23.77 6.40
N SER A 16 -32.77 24.74 5.90
CA SER A 16 -33.13 26.15 5.96
C SER A 16 -34.24 26.50 4.96
N ALA A 17 -34.97 27.59 5.26
CA ALA A 17 -35.92 28.16 4.31
C ALA A 17 -35.26 28.64 3.00
N LYS A 18 -33.95 28.94 3.03
CA LYS A 18 -33.18 29.27 1.82
C LYS A 18 -32.97 28.03 0.97
N ALA A 19 -32.56 26.91 1.56
CA ALA A 19 -32.42 25.63 0.85
C ALA A 19 -33.75 25.13 0.26
N MET A 20 -34.86 25.26 0.97
CA MET A 20 -36.18 24.89 0.41
C MET A 20 -36.59 25.75 -0.79
N ARG A 21 -36.28 27.05 -0.77
CA ARG A 21 -36.47 27.90 -1.95
C ARG A 21 -35.54 27.51 -3.09
N ALA A 22 -34.30 27.16 -2.80
CA ALA A 22 -33.36 26.69 -3.81
C ALA A 22 -33.82 25.35 -4.43
N ALA A 23 -34.42 24.45 -3.64
CA ALA A 23 -35.00 23.19 -4.13
C ALA A 23 -36.18 23.44 -5.09
N GLU A 24 -37.01 24.43 -4.77
CA GLU A 24 -38.12 24.87 -5.63
C GLU A 24 -37.60 25.43 -6.96
N VAL A 25 -36.58 26.28 -6.93
CA VAL A 25 -35.94 26.81 -8.14
C VAL A 25 -35.29 25.68 -8.95
N PHE A 26 -34.56 24.77 -8.30
CA PHE A 26 -33.95 23.60 -8.95
C PHE A 26 -34.98 22.73 -9.65
N SER A 27 -36.18 22.57 -9.09
CA SER A 27 -37.25 21.78 -9.73
C SER A 27 -37.62 22.30 -11.13
N ARG A 28 -37.42 23.59 -11.38
CA ARG A 28 -37.70 24.28 -12.64
C ARG A 28 -36.47 24.40 -13.54
N THR A 29 -35.30 24.71 -12.96
CA THR A 29 -34.08 25.03 -13.72
C THR A 29 -33.14 23.84 -13.92
N LYS A 30 -33.23 22.83 -13.03
CA LYS A 30 -32.30 21.69 -12.96
C LYS A 30 -30.83 22.08 -12.80
N SER A 31 -30.55 23.29 -12.32
CA SER A 31 -29.19 23.80 -12.08
C SER A 31 -29.05 24.33 -10.64
N VAL A 32 -27.86 24.14 -10.07
CA VAL A 32 -27.48 24.63 -8.74
C VAL A 32 -26.41 25.73 -8.79
N ASP A 33 -25.94 26.11 -9.98
CA ASP A 33 -24.75 26.97 -10.18
C ASP A 33 -24.94 28.39 -9.65
N SER A 34 -26.19 28.83 -9.52
CA SER A 34 -26.54 30.16 -9.00
C SER A 34 -26.59 30.24 -7.47
N PHE A 35 -26.40 29.13 -6.76
CA PHE A 35 -26.52 29.07 -5.30
C PHE A 35 -25.17 29.12 -4.59
N ASP A 36 -25.17 29.69 -3.39
CA ASP A 36 -24.02 29.63 -2.48
C ASP A 36 -23.69 28.17 -2.13
N PRO A 37 -22.40 27.77 -2.03
CA PRO A 37 -22.02 26.39 -1.72
C PRO A 37 -22.67 25.82 -0.45
N ASN A 38 -22.91 26.63 0.58
CA ASN A 38 -23.60 26.16 1.80
C ASN A 38 -25.05 25.76 1.52
N ILE A 39 -25.72 26.47 0.61
CA ILE A 39 -27.08 26.13 0.17
C ILE A 39 -27.03 24.84 -0.65
N VAL A 40 -26.03 24.66 -1.52
CA VAL A 40 -25.87 23.43 -2.30
C VAL A 40 -25.60 22.23 -1.40
N PHE A 41 -24.88 22.39 -0.29
CA PHE A 41 -24.74 21.35 0.73
C PHE A 41 -26.07 20.96 1.38
N GLU A 42 -26.87 21.93 1.80
CA GLU A 42 -28.20 21.64 2.35
C GLU A 42 -29.10 20.94 1.32
N LEU A 43 -28.98 21.30 0.03
CA LEU A 43 -29.65 20.61 -1.06
C LEU A 43 -29.14 19.19 -1.27
N LEU A 44 -27.84 18.93 -1.13
CA LEU A 44 -27.27 17.59 -1.21
C LEU A 44 -27.82 16.70 -0.09
N VAL A 45 -27.85 17.20 1.16
CA VAL A 45 -28.42 16.50 2.32
C VAL A 45 -29.92 16.23 2.10
N LEU A 46 -30.66 17.23 1.63
CA LEU A 46 -32.08 17.09 1.26
C LEU A 46 -32.26 15.99 0.20
N ALA A 47 -31.49 16.06 -0.88
CA ALA A 47 -31.60 15.16 -2.01
C ALA A 47 -31.26 13.73 -1.62
N ASN A 48 -30.23 13.53 -0.80
CA ASN A 48 -29.84 12.23 -0.30
C ASN A 48 -30.91 11.64 0.64
N ARG A 49 -31.47 12.45 1.55
CA ARG A 49 -32.54 12.01 2.48
C ARG A 49 -33.83 11.63 1.77
N PHE A 50 -34.20 12.33 0.71
CA PHE A 50 -35.46 12.13 -0.03
C PHE A 50 -35.28 11.42 -1.38
N CYS A 51 -34.12 10.81 -1.63
CA CYS A 51 -33.80 10.06 -2.86
C CYS A 51 -34.07 10.84 -4.16
N CYS A 52 -33.67 12.12 -4.20
CA CYS A 52 -33.80 12.97 -5.38
C CYS A 52 -32.53 12.89 -6.23
N ASP A 53 -32.38 11.82 -7.01
CA ASP A 53 -31.14 11.48 -7.72
C ASP A 53 -30.61 12.59 -8.64
N GLU A 54 -31.48 13.24 -9.42
CA GLU A 54 -31.09 14.35 -10.30
C GLU A 54 -30.52 15.53 -9.52
N MET A 55 -31.15 15.89 -8.39
CA MET A 55 -30.68 16.98 -7.53
C MET A 55 -29.38 16.60 -6.84
N LYS A 56 -29.27 15.37 -6.35
CA LYS A 56 -28.05 14.84 -5.72
C LYS A 56 -26.89 14.90 -6.71
N SER A 57 -27.09 14.42 -7.94
CA SER A 57 -26.07 14.41 -8.99
C SER A 57 -25.61 15.83 -9.39
N ALA A 58 -26.54 16.79 -9.49
CA ALA A 58 -26.20 18.18 -9.78
C ALA A 58 -25.40 18.82 -8.62
N CYS A 59 -25.81 18.61 -7.36
CA CYS A 59 -25.08 19.10 -6.20
C CYS A 59 -23.68 18.47 -6.09
N ASP A 60 -23.58 17.15 -6.29
CA ASP A 60 -22.34 16.39 -6.28
C ASP A 60 -21.36 16.93 -7.33
N SER A 61 -21.82 17.10 -8.57
CA SER A 61 -21.01 17.64 -9.67
C SER A 61 -20.54 19.07 -9.41
N TYR A 62 -21.43 19.94 -8.91
CA TYR A 62 -21.09 21.32 -8.60
C TYR A 62 -20.06 21.40 -7.49
N LEU A 63 -20.29 20.71 -6.36
CA LEU A 63 -19.35 20.72 -5.24
C LEU A 63 -17.99 20.11 -5.63
N ALA A 64 -17.97 19.07 -6.46
CA ALA A 64 -16.74 18.49 -7.00
C ALA A 64 -15.94 19.51 -7.82
N SER A 65 -16.62 20.40 -8.57
CA SER A 65 -15.96 21.45 -9.36
C SER A 65 -15.29 22.54 -8.52
N LEU A 66 -15.64 22.64 -7.23
CA LEU A 66 -15.04 23.57 -6.28
C LEU A 66 -13.78 23.02 -5.61
N VAL A 67 -13.42 21.75 -5.85
CA VAL A 67 -12.22 21.12 -5.31
C VAL A 67 -11.04 21.40 -6.26
N ASP A 68 -10.14 22.29 -5.88
CA ASP A 68 -8.98 22.69 -6.69
C ASP A 68 -7.63 22.47 -5.96
N ASP A 69 -7.63 22.58 -4.64
CA ASP A 69 -6.45 22.51 -3.77
C ASP A 69 -6.65 21.60 -2.55
N MET A 70 -5.58 21.45 -1.76
CA MET A 70 -5.58 20.58 -0.56
C MET A 70 -6.54 21.06 0.53
N ASP A 71 -6.72 22.37 0.69
CA ASP A 71 -7.53 22.94 1.76
C ASP A 71 -9.02 22.71 1.47
N SER A 72 -9.45 22.97 0.24
CA SER A 72 -10.79 22.64 -0.25
C SER A 72 -11.04 21.13 -0.20
N ALA A 73 -10.09 20.29 -0.64
CA ALA A 73 -10.27 18.83 -0.61
C ALA A 73 -10.44 18.28 0.82
N VAL A 74 -9.63 18.74 1.79
CA VAL A 74 -9.74 18.33 3.21
C VAL A 74 -11.03 18.85 3.85
N LEU A 75 -11.49 20.04 3.49
CA LEU A 75 -12.75 20.60 4.00
C LEU A 75 -13.97 19.83 3.48
N LEU A 76 -13.96 19.43 2.21
CA LEU A 76 -15.12 18.92 1.50
C LEU A 76 -15.29 17.39 1.59
N ILE A 77 -14.20 16.64 1.81
CA ILE A 77 -14.21 15.15 1.77
C ILE A 77 -15.19 14.52 2.75
N GLU A 78 -15.28 15.02 3.99
CA GLU A 78 -16.18 14.47 5.00
C GLU A 78 -17.66 14.66 4.62
N TYR A 79 -18.01 15.78 3.98
CA TYR A 79 -19.36 16.00 3.45
C TYR A 79 -19.66 15.03 2.30
N GLY A 80 -18.69 14.82 1.40
CA GLY A 80 -18.85 13.86 0.31
C GLY A 80 -19.07 12.44 0.82
N LEU A 81 -18.33 12.04 1.87
CA LEU A 81 -18.50 10.72 2.50
C LEU A 81 -19.83 10.59 3.24
N ALA A 82 -20.23 11.60 4.01
CA ALA A 82 -21.48 11.60 4.76
C ALA A 82 -22.71 11.49 3.85
N GLU A 83 -22.69 12.22 2.72
CA GLU A 83 -23.83 12.27 1.80
C GLU A 83 -23.70 11.32 0.60
N THR A 84 -22.73 10.40 0.63
CA THR A 84 -22.48 9.42 -0.44
C THR A 84 -22.36 10.07 -1.83
N ALA A 85 -21.66 11.20 -1.89
CA ALA A 85 -21.44 11.99 -3.10
C ALA A 85 -20.21 11.46 -3.85
N TYR A 86 -20.44 10.77 -4.97
CA TYR A 86 -19.41 10.03 -5.67
C TYR A 86 -18.36 10.95 -6.31
N LEU A 87 -18.81 11.99 -7.01
CA LEU A 87 -17.92 12.87 -7.78
C LEU A 87 -17.10 13.77 -6.86
N LEU A 88 -17.71 14.27 -5.78
CA LEU A 88 -17.04 15.08 -4.78
C LEU A 88 -15.91 14.33 -4.10
N VAL A 89 -16.17 13.09 -3.64
CA VAL A 89 -15.12 12.24 -3.05
C VAL A 89 -14.02 11.95 -4.07
N ALA A 90 -14.38 11.67 -5.33
CA ALA A 90 -13.40 11.44 -6.39
C ALA A 90 -12.47 12.65 -6.61
N ALA A 91 -13.03 13.87 -6.66
CA ALA A 91 -12.29 15.11 -6.85
C ALA A 91 -11.32 15.37 -5.68
N CYS A 92 -11.77 15.17 -4.43
CA CYS A 92 -10.91 15.28 -3.26
C CYS A 92 -9.75 14.27 -3.27
N LEU A 93 -10.05 13.00 -3.60
CA LEU A 93 -9.02 11.96 -3.71
C LEU A 93 -8.01 12.29 -4.81
N GLN A 94 -8.45 12.83 -5.95
CA GLN A 94 -7.56 13.23 -7.03
C GLN A 94 -6.54 14.29 -6.57
N VAL A 95 -6.97 15.28 -5.79
CA VAL A 95 -6.06 16.26 -5.20
C VAL A 95 -5.07 15.59 -4.25
N PHE A 96 -5.54 14.75 -3.32
CA PHE A 96 -4.64 14.06 -2.38
C PHE A 96 -3.60 13.21 -3.10
N LEU A 97 -3.98 12.50 -4.16
CA LEU A 97 -3.07 11.65 -4.93
C LEU A 97 -2.08 12.46 -5.77
N ARG A 98 -2.48 13.64 -6.29
CA ARG A 98 -1.58 14.53 -7.05
C ARG A 98 -0.47 15.11 -6.19
N GLU A 99 -0.75 15.36 -4.93
CA GLU A 99 0.19 15.98 -3.97
C GLU A 99 1.05 14.95 -3.20
N LEU A 100 1.11 13.69 -3.64
CA LEU A 100 1.98 12.68 -3.01
C LEU A 100 3.47 12.99 -3.23
N PRO A 101 4.34 12.70 -2.25
CA PRO A 101 4.04 12.14 -0.93
C PRO A 101 3.56 13.18 0.10
N ASN A 102 3.57 14.48 -0.21
CA ASN A 102 3.29 15.57 0.74
C ASN A 102 1.91 15.47 1.41
N SER A 103 0.88 15.03 0.67
CA SER A 103 -0.46 14.83 1.23
C SER A 103 -0.51 13.80 2.37
N MET A 104 0.39 12.81 2.38
CA MET A 104 0.48 11.81 3.45
C MET A 104 1.09 12.34 4.75
N HIS A 105 1.68 13.54 4.73
CA HIS A 105 2.09 14.23 5.96
C HIS A 105 0.93 14.97 6.64
N ASN A 106 -0.21 15.12 5.94
CA ASN A 106 -1.40 15.75 6.50
C ASN A 106 -2.20 14.74 7.36
N GLN A 107 -2.42 15.07 8.63
CA GLN A 107 -3.10 14.17 9.58
C GLN A 107 -4.55 13.86 9.19
N ASN A 108 -5.28 14.81 8.58
CA ASN A 108 -6.66 14.59 8.16
C ASN A 108 -6.72 13.60 7.00
N VAL A 109 -5.81 13.74 6.03
CA VAL A 109 -5.67 12.81 4.90
C VAL A 109 -5.28 11.42 5.40
N MET A 110 -4.36 11.33 6.35
CA MET A 110 -3.97 10.03 6.91
C MET A 110 -5.08 9.38 7.74
N LYS A 111 -5.90 10.17 8.45
CA LYS A 111 -7.07 9.65 9.16
C LYS A 111 -8.08 9.02 8.19
N LEU A 112 -8.27 9.64 7.01
CA LEU A 112 -9.11 9.11 5.95
C LEU A 112 -8.60 7.77 5.41
N PHE A 113 -7.31 7.64 5.12
CA PHE A 113 -6.80 6.41 4.51
C PHE A 113 -6.53 5.30 5.52
N CYS A 114 -6.06 5.60 6.72
CA CYS A 114 -5.61 4.58 7.66
C CYS A 114 -6.73 3.95 8.51
N SER A 115 -7.87 4.62 8.71
CA SER A 115 -8.96 4.08 9.54
C SER A 115 -9.78 3.03 8.80
N SER A 116 -10.13 1.92 9.47
CA SER A 116 -11.08 0.93 8.93
C SER A 116 -12.47 1.53 8.70
N GLU A 117 -12.95 2.39 9.62
CA GLU A 117 -14.24 3.10 9.46
C GLU A 117 -14.20 4.03 8.23
N ALA A 118 -13.10 4.76 8.04
CA ALA A 118 -12.97 5.64 6.89
C ALA A 118 -12.86 4.87 5.57
N ARG A 119 -12.17 3.71 5.57
CA ARG A 119 -12.18 2.77 4.44
C ARG A 119 -13.59 2.30 4.12
N GLU A 120 -14.41 1.96 5.11
CA GLU A 120 -15.80 1.55 4.89
C GLU A 120 -16.66 2.67 4.29
N LYS A 121 -16.46 3.92 4.75
CA LYS A 121 -17.09 5.11 4.12
C LYS A 121 -16.62 5.31 2.69
N LEU A 122 -15.32 5.14 2.41
CA LEU A 122 -14.81 5.18 1.04
C LEU A 122 -15.42 4.05 0.19
N ALA A 123 -15.60 2.87 0.77
CA ALA A 123 -16.20 1.73 0.10
C ALA A 123 -17.69 1.95 -0.21
N SER A 124 -18.45 2.57 0.69
CA SER A 124 -19.87 2.86 0.47
C SER A 124 -20.09 3.87 -0.67
N VAL A 125 -19.10 4.72 -0.95
CA VAL A 125 -19.08 5.65 -2.09
C VAL A 125 -18.31 5.07 -3.29
N GLY A 126 -17.84 3.83 -3.24
CA GLY A 126 -17.19 3.16 -4.38
C GLY A 126 -15.75 3.57 -4.67
N HIS A 127 -15.07 4.21 -3.72
CA HIS A 127 -13.69 4.72 -3.87
C HIS A 127 -12.64 3.96 -3.04
N ALA A 128 -13.04 2.96 -2.25
CA ALA A 128 -12.09 2.04 -1.63
C ALA A 128 -11.76 0.90 -2.60
N SER A 129 -10.49 0.80 -3.01
CA SER A 129 -10.03 -0.26 -3.93
C SER A 129 -8.65 -0.77 -3.55
N PHE A 130 -8.34 -2.00 -3.97
CA PHE A 130 -7.00 -2.56 -3.81
C PHE A 130 -5.93 -1.68 -4.47
N LEU A 131 -6.22 -1.10 -5.65
CA LEU A 131 -5.26 -0.28 -6.39
C LEU A 131 -4.91 1.00 -5.64
N LEU A 132 -5.91 1.67 -5.04
CA LEU A 132 -5.69 2.85 -4.21
C LEU A 132 -4.72 2.52 -3.06
N TYR A 133 -5.02 1.48 -2.29
CA TYR A 133 -4.20 1.11 -1.14
C TYR A 133 -2.85 0.54 -1.54
N SER A 134 -2.76 -0.20 -2.65
CA SER A 134 -1.48 -0.66 -3.20
C SER A 134 -0.57 0.50 -3.56
N PHE A 135 -1.12 1.56 -4.16
CA PHE A 135 -0.34 2.73 -4.52
C PHE A 135 0.11 3.52 -3.28
N LEU A 136 -0.80 3.79 -2.35
CA LEU A 136 -0.48 4.47 -1.09
C LEU A 136 0.54 3.68 -0.24
N SER A 137 0.40 2.36 -0.15
CA SER A 137 1.35 1.50 0.55
C SER A 137 2.74 1.52 -0.09
N GLN A 138 2.84 1.55 -1.43
CA GLN A 138 4.12 1.65 -2.11
C GLN A 138 4.85 2.95 -1.75
N ILE A 139 4.15 4.09 -1.82
CA ILE A 139 4.71 5.39 -1.42
C ILE A 139 5.12 5.38 0.05
N ALA A 140 4.28 4.84 0.94
CA ALA A 140 4.61 4.74 2.36
C ALA A 140 5.83 3.87 2.64
N MET A 141 6.01 2.76 1.90
CA MET A 141 7.18 1.89 2.02
C MET A 141 8.46 2.56 1.54
N GLU A 142 8.38 3.41 0.51
CA GLU A 142 9.52 4.19 -0.01
C GLU A 142 9.94 5.30 0.95
N GLU A 143 8.99 6.02 1.56
CA GLU A 143 9.25 7.10 2.51
C GLU A 143 9.74 6.57 3.87
N ASP A 144 8.98 5.67 4.49
CA ASP A 144 9.34 5.03 5.76
C ASP A 144 8.65 3.66 5.92
N MET A 145 9.36 2.62 5.49
CA MET A 145 8.94 1.23 5.62
C MET A 145 8.62 0.81 7.06
N LYS A 146 9.21 1.46 8.08
CA LYS A 146 9.03 1.07 9.49
C LYS A 146 7.87 1.77 10.17
N SER A 147 7.25 2.76 9.52
CA SER A 147 6.19 3.55 10.12
C SER A 147 4.94 2.73 10.44
N ASN A 148 4.17 3.17 11.43
CA ASN A 148 2.84 2.61 11.70
C ASN A 148 1.87 2.89 10.55
N THR A 149 2.02 4.03 9.87
CA THR A 149 1.24 4.40 8.68
C THR A 149 1.35 3.35 7.58
N THR A 150 2.58 2.90 7.29
CA THR A 150 2.83 1.87 6.27
C THR A 150 2.09 0.57 6.60
N VAL A 151 2.12 0.15 7.87
CA VAL A 151 1.37 -1.03 8.33
C VAL A 151 -0.13 -0.83 8.16
N MET A 152 -0.68 0.29 8.63
CA MET A 152 -2.12 0.56 8.54
C MET A 152 -2.61 0.58 7.09
N LEU A 153 -1.87 1.19 6.17
CA LEU A 153 -2.22 1.21 4.74
C LEU A 153 -2.18 -0.20 4.13
N LEU A 154 -1.18 -1.01 4.48
CA LEU A 154 -1.10 -2.40 4.02
C LEU A 154 -2.23 -3.27 4.61
N GLU A 155 -2.67 -3.04 5.83
CA GLU A 155 -3.86 -3.71 6.40
C GLU A 155 -5.12 -3.34 5.59
N ARG A 156 -5.30 -2.06 5.24
CA ARG A 156 -6.41 -1.64 4.37
C ARG A 156 -6.27 -2.24 2.96
N MET A 157 -5.06 -2.39 2.44
CA MET A 157 -4.79 -3.09 1.17
C MET A 157 -5.23 -4.56 1.23
N VAL A 158 -4.97 -5.26 2.33
CA VAL A 158 -5.47 -6.64 2.56
C VAL A 158 -6.99 -6.67 2.59
N GLU A 159 -7.63 -5.73 3.29
CA GLU A 159 -9.10 -5.63 3.38
C GLU A 159 -9.77 -5.34 2.03
N CYS A 160 -9.07 -4.64 1.14
CA CYS A 160 -9.55 -4.35 -0.22
C CYS A 160 -9.19 -5.44 -1.26
N ALA A 161 -8.47 -6.50 -0.88
CA ALA A 161 -8.12 -7.57 -1.80
C ALA A 161 -9.36 -8.42 -2.17
N THR A 162 -9.61 -8.54 -3.48
CA THR A 162 -10.79 -9.25 -4.02
C THR A 162 -10.43 -10.56 -4.75
N VAL A 163 -9.15 -10.71 -5.13
CA VAL A 163 -8.64 -11.90 -5.83
C VAL A 163 -7.36 -12.41 -5.16
N ASP A 164 -7.02 -13.69 -5.40
CA ASP A 164 -5.97 -14.38 -4.64
C ASP A 164 -4.60 -13.69 -4.72
N TRP A 165 -4.17 -13.26 -5.92
CA TRP A 165 -2.86 -12.63 -6.08
C TRP A 165 -2.75 -11.30 -5.32
N GLN A 166 -3.86 -10.57 -5.14
CA GLN A 166 -3.89 -9.33 -4.37
C GLN A 166 -3.65 -9.62 -2.89
N LYS A 167 -4.32 -10.65 -2.36
CA LYS A 167 -4.16 -11.10 -0.98
C LYS A 167 -2.74 -11.63 -0.74
N GLN A 168 -2.20 -12.41 -1.67
CA GLN A 168 -0.82 -12.89 -1.65
C GLN A 168 0.18 -11.74 -1.54
N LEU A 169 0.06 -10.74 -2.41
CA LEU A 169 0.96 -9.59 -2.45
C LEU A 169 0.90 -8.78 -1.15
N ALA A 170 -0.31 -8.41 -0.71
CA ALA A 170 -0.49 -7.57 0.48
C ALA A 170 0.02 -8.25 1.76
N LEU A 171 -0.26 -9.56 1.94
CA LEU A 171 0.26 -10.32 3.07
C LEU A 171 1.78 -10.48 3.02
N HIS A 172 2.36 -10.68 1.82
CA HIS A 172 3.81 -10.72 1.65
C HIS A 172 4.47 -9.38 2.02
N GLN A 173 3.90 -8.26 1.56
CA GLN A 173 4.41 -6.92 1.87
C GLN A 173 4.30 -6.60 3.37
N LEU A 174 3.22 -6.98 4.05
CA LEU A 174 3.12 -6.91 5.52
C LEU A 174 4.25 -7.70 6.19
N GLY A 175 4.52 -8.92 5.73
CA GLY A 175 5.63 -9.73 6.21
C GLY A 175 6.99 -9.02 6.06
N CYS A 176 7.22 -8.40 4.90
CA CYS A 176 8.43 -7.62 4.63
C CYS A 176 8.56 -6.43 5.57
N VAL A 177 7.50 -5.65 5.77
CA VAL A 177 7.47 -4.48 6.67
C VAL A 177 7.75 -4.91 8.11
N MET A 178 7.09 -5.96 8.61
CA MET A 178 7.35 -6.46 9.96
C MET A 178 8.77 -7.00 10.13
N LEU A 179 9.34 -7.62 9.09
CA LEU A 179 10.73 -8.09 9.11
C LEU A 179 11.70 -6.92 9.27
N GLU A 180 11.47 -5.84 8.53
CA GLU A 180 12.28 -4.61 8.58
C GLU A 180 12.13 -3.86 9.92
N ARG A 181 10.92 -3.87 10.49
CA ARG A 181 10.65 -3.41 11.88
C ARG A 181 11.28 -4.29 12.96
N LYS A 182 11.90 -5.41 12.58
CA LYS A 182 12.47 -6.44 13.49
C LYS A 182 11.41 -7.15 14.35
N GLU A 183 10.15 -7.07 13.95
CA GLU A 183 9.01 -7.75 14.60
C GLU A 183 8.88 -9.17 14.06
N TYR A 184 9.92 -9.99 14.30
CA TYR A 184 10.10 -11.26 13.61
C TYR A 184 8.98 -12.28 13.83
N LYS A 185 8.29 -12.23 14.97
CA LYS A 185 7.15 -13.11 15.23
C LYS A 185 5.97 -12.77 14.31
N ASP A 186 5.68 -11.50 14.13
CA ASP A 186 4.56 -11.06 13.30
C ASP A 186 4.93 -11.12 11.81
N ALA A 187 6.18 -10.83 11.45
CA ALA A 187 6.71 -11.08 10.11
C ALA A 187 6.48 -12.54 9.68
N GLN A 188 6.84 -13.48 10.55
CA GLN A 188 6.63 -14.91 10.28
C GLN A 188 5.14 -15.23 10.05
N LYS A 189 4.23 -14.73 10.90
CA LYS A 189 2.78 -14.97 10.74
C LYS A 189 2.25 -14.45 9.41
N TRP A 190 2.66 -13.24 9.00
CA TRP A 190 2.22 -12.65 7.74
C TRP A 190 2.77 -13.40 6.53
N PHE A 191 4.03 -13.82 6.56
CA PHE A 191 4.59 -14.67 5.52
C PHE A 191 3.89 -16.04 5.46
N GLU A 192 3.62 -16.68 6.60
CA GLU A 192 2.87 -17.94 6.65
C GLU A 192 1.45 -17.77 6.07
N SER A 193 0.78 -16.65 6.37
CA SER A 193 -0.53 -16.30 5.80
C SER A 193 -0.44 -16.10 4.28
N ALA A 194 0.63 -15.47 3.79
CA ALA A 194 0.88 -15.31 2.35
C ALA A 194 1.12 -16.67 1.67
N VAL A 195 1.86 -17.59 2.31
CA VAL A 195 2.06 -18.96 1.82
C VAL A 195 0.73 -19.71 1.75
N GLN A 196 -0.11 -19.61 2.78
CA GLN A 196 -1.45 -20.20 2.80
C GLN A 196 -2.35 -19.63 1.69
N ALA A 197 -2.16 -18.37 1.32
CA ALA A 197 -2.84 -17.74 0.19
C ALA A 197 -2.26 -18.12 -1.18
N GLY A 198 -1.17 -18.91 -1.24
CA GLY A 198 -0.55 -19.40 -2.48
C GLY A 198 0.78 -18.74 -2.86
N HIS A 199 1.29 -17.79 -2.07
CA HIS A 199 2.55 -17.10 -2.35
C HIS A 199 3.77 -17.90 -1.87
N VAL A 200 4.18 -18.92 -2.63
CA VAL A 200 5.28 -19.85 -2.26
C VAL A 200 6.58 -19.12 -1.90
N TYR A 201 6.93 -18.05 -2.61
CA TYR A 201 8.15 -17.28 -2.32
C TYR A 201 8.19 -16.70 -0.89
N SER A 202 7.05 -16.51 -0.23
CA SER A 202 6.99 -16.08 1.17
C SER A 202 7.63 -17.07 2.15
N LEU A 203 7.87 -18.33 1.76
CA LEU A 203 8.67 -19.28 2.55
C LEU A 203 10.08 -18.76 2.84
N VAL A 204 10.65 -17.95 1.94
CA VAL A 204 11.92 -17.24 2.17
C VAL A 204 11.79 -16.26 3.34
N GLY A 205 10.70 -15.50 3.38
CA GLY A 205 10.38 -14.60 4.47
C GLY A 205 10.23 -15.34 5.81
N VAL A 206 9.57 -16.49 5.81
CA VAL A 206 9.47 -17.38 6.98
C VAL A 206 10.86 -17.84 7.43
N ALA A 207 11.73 -18.27 6.52
CA ALA A 207 13.10 -18.68 6.83
C ALA A 207 13.92 -17.53 7.44
N ARG A 208 13.86 -16.33 6.84
CA ARG A 208 14.55 -15.13 7.33
C ARG A 208 14.10 -14.75 8.73
N ALA A 209 12.79 -14.66 8.97
CA ALA A 209 12.22 -14.36 10.29
C ALA A 209 12.61 -15.44 11.32
N THR A 210 12.55 -16.72 10.95
CA THR A 210 12.94 -17.86 11.79
C THR A 210 14.42 -17.80 12.19
N ASN A 211 15.30 -17.47 11.25
CA ASN A 211 16.72 -17.31 11.51
C ASN A 211 17.01 -16.12 12.44
N LYS A 212 16.35 -14.98 12.23
CA LYS A 212 16.47 -13.80 13.10
C LYS A 212 15.98 -14.04 14.53
N ARG A 213 15.13 -15.05 14.74
CA ARG A 213 14.73 -15.55 16.06
C ARG A 213 15.71 -16.56 16.68
N GLY A 214 16.85 -16.81 16.04
CA GLY A 214 17.89 -17.73 16.53
C GLY A 214 17.69 -19.19 16.11
N HIS A 215 16.75 -19.50 15.22
CA HIS A 215 16.46 -20.86 14.79
C HIS A 215 17.07 -21.19 13.43
N LYS A 216 18.39 -20.96 13.25
CA LYS A 216 19.12 -21.12 11.98
C LYS A 216 18.89 -22.49 11.32
N TYR A 217 18.95 -23.58 12.09
CA TYR A 217 18.74 -24.94 11.56
C TYR A 217 17.31 -25.16 11.03
N LYS A 218 16.29 -24.56 11.66
CA LYS A 218 14.90 -24.63 11.16
C LYS A 218 14.77 -23.88 9.84
N ALA A 219 15.38 -22.71 9.73
CA ALA A 219 15.42 -21.94 8.48
C ALA A 219 16.13 -22.72 7.36
N TYR A 220 17.26 -23.35 7.65
CA TYR A 220 17.96 -24.22 6.69
C TYR A 220 17.08 -25.38 6.22
N LYS A 221 16.44 -26.11 7.14
CA LYS A 221 15.53 -27.21 6.79
C LYS A 221 14.40 -26.76 5.87
N LEU A 222 13.82 -25.58 6.13
CA LEU A 222 12.75 -25.01 5.32
C LEU A 222 13.23 -24.68 3.90
N MET A 223 14.43 -24.11 3.75
CA MET A 223 14.99 -23.85 2.42
C MET A 223 15.43 -25.11 1.71
N ASN A 224 15.88 -26.12 2.44
CA ASN A 224 16.18 -27.42 1.86
C ASN A 224 14.93 -28.13 1.33
N SER A 225 13.80 -28.07 2.04
CA SER A 225 12.53 -28.62 1.53
C SER A 225 12.05 -27.85 0.31
N LEU A 226 12.13 -26.52 0.31
CA LEU A 226 11.79 -25.68 -0.84
C LEU A 226 12.59 -26.07 -2.10
N VAL A 227 13.91 -26.23 -1.99
CA VAL A 227 14.77 -26.67 -3.10
C VAL A 227 14.41 -28.08 -3.60
N SER A 228 13.89 -28.94 -2.74
CA SER A 228 13.54 -30.32 -3.07
C SER A 228 12.15 -30.46 -3.68
N GLU A 229 11.21 -29.60 -3.30
CA GLU A 229 9.80 -29.67 -3.68
C GLU A 229 9.49 -28.93 -4.99
N TYR A 230 10.32 -27.94 -5.37
CA TYR A 230 10.10 -27.08 -6.53
C TYR A 230 11.27 -27.15 -7.51
N PRO A 231 11.07 -26.76 -8.79
CA PRO A 231 12.16 -26.66 -9.75
C PRO A 231 13.29 -25.78 -9.20
N PRO A 232 14.51 -26.34 -9.05
CA PRO A 232 15.62 -25.63 -8.41
C PRO A 232 16.03 -24.41 -9.23
N SER A 233 16.37 -23.32 -8.54
CA SER A 233 16.87 -22.09 -9.15
C SER A 233 18.02 -21.51 -8.33
N GLY A 234 18.93 -20.79 -8.97
CA GLY A 234 20.14 -20.26 -8.34
C GLY A 234 19.86 -19.45 -7.07
N TRP A 235 18.78 -18.64 -7.06
CA TRP A 235 18.41 -17.85 -5.90
C TRP A 235 18.02 -18.71 -4.68
N MET A 236 17.50 -19.92 -4.89
CA MET A 236 17.12 -20.82 -3.78
C MET A 236 18.37 -21.33 -3.05
N TYR A 237 19.41 -21.70 -3.79
CA TYR A 237 20.70 -22.09 -3.21
C TYR A 237 21.38 -20.90 -2.54
N GLN A 238 21.32 -19.71 -3.16
CA GLN A 238 21.81 -18.48 -2.55
C GLN A 238 21.13 -18.21 -1.20
N GLU A 239 19.80 -18.35 -1.13
CA GLU A 239 19.04 -18.14 0.11
C GLU A 239 19.36 -19.23 1.15
N ARG A 240 19.45 -20.50 0.74
CA ARG A 240 19.84 -21.61 1.64
C ARG A 240 21.25 -21.43 2.20
N ALA A 241 22.18 -20.89 1.42
CA ALA A 241 23.56 -20.61 1.83
C ALA A 241 23.60 -19.71 3.08
N LEU A 242 22.67 -18.77 3.23
CA LEU A 242 22.57 -17.87 4.41
C LEU A 242 22.38 -18.62 5.73
N TYR A 243 21.87 -19.86 5.67
CA TYR A 243 21.56 -20.70 6.82
C TYR A 243 22.54 -21.86 7.01
N SER A 244 23.60 -21.93 6.20
CA SER A 244 24.63 -22.98 6.24
C SER A 244 25.98 -22.43 6.73
N SER A 245 27.04 -23.24 6.68
CA SER A 245 28.41 -22.84 7.05
C SER A 245 29.47 -23.71 6.38
N GLY A 246 30.68 -23.19 6.24
CA GLY A 246 31.84 -23.95 5.77
C GLY A 246 31.65 -24.50 4.36
N LYS A 247 31.92 -25.80 4.17
CA LYS A 247 31.88 -26.45 2.85
C LYS A 247 30.48 -26.45 2.22
N GLU A 248 29.43 -26.63 3.02
CA GLU A 248 28.04 -26.65 2.53
C GLU A 248 27.66 -25.28 1.95
N LEU A 249 28.03 -24.20 2.65
CA LEU A 249 27.81 -22.84 2.18
C LEU A 249 28.50 -22.61 0.82
N MET A 250 29.77 -22.99 0.70
CA MET A 250 30.51 -22.81 -0.56
C MET A 250 29.91 -23.64 -1.70
N MET A 251 29.42 -24.84 -1.42
CA MET A 251 28.73 -25.67 -2.40
C MET A 251 27.43 -25.01 -2.90
N ASP A 252 26.62 -24.45 -1.99
CA ASP A 252 25.41 -23.71 -2.34
C ASP A 252 25.73 -22.46 -3.18
N LEU A 253 26.77 -21.69 -2.81
CA LEU A 253 27.17 -20.51 -3.59
C LEU A 253 27.68 -20.86 -4.99
N ASN A 254 28.41 -21.98 -5.14
CA ASN A 254 28.86 -22.46 -6.45
C ASN A 254 27.68 -22.92 -7.30
N THR A 255 26.78 -23.72 -6.72
CA THR A 255 25.54 -24.16 -7.40
C THR A 255 24.68 -22.97 -7.82
N ALA A 256 24.54 -21.96 -6.95
CA ALA A 256 23.82 -20.73 -7.27
C ALA A 256 24.43 -20.00 -8.48
N THR A 257 25.76 -19.94 -8.54
CA THR A 257 26.50 -19.28 -9.65
C THR A 257 26.37 -20.06 -10.96
N GLU A 258 26.45 -21.39 -10.90
CA GLU A 258 26.31 -22.26 -12.08
C GLU A 258 24.90 -22.17 -12.68
N MET A 259 23.87 -22.06 -11.83
CA MET A 259 22.49 -21.90 -12.27
C MET A 259 22.16 -20.48 -12.74
N ASP A 260 22.71 -19.46 -12.08
CA ASP A 260 22.49 -18.05 -12.42
C ASP A 260 23.75 -17.21 -12.11
N PRO A 261 24.59 -16.93 -13.13
CA PRO A 261 25.79 -16.13 -12.96
C PRO A 261 25.51 -14.63 -12.76
N THR A 262 24.25 -14.18 -12.81
CA THR A 262 23.87 -12.77 -12.57
C THR A 262 23.60 -12.46 -11.10
N LEU A 263 23.57 -13.49 -10.24
CA LEU A 263 23.43 -13.35 -8.81
C LEU A 263 24.70 -12.76 -8.18
N SER A 264 24.61 -11.58 -7.56
CA SER A 264 25.78 -10.89 -7.04
C SER A 264 26.29 -11.43 -5.70
N TYR A 265 25.41 -11.96 -4.85
CA TYR A 265 25.77 -12.38 -3.50
C TYR A 265 26.85 -13.47 -3.45
N PRO A 266 26.82 -14.55 -4.29
CA PRO A 266 27.88 -15.56 -4.32
C PRO A 266 29.27 -14.98 -4.57
N TYR A 267 29.41 -14.09 -5.54
CA TYR A 267 30.69 -13.43 -5.85
C TYR A 267 31.15 -12.52 -4.72
N LYS A 268 30.24 -11.71 -4.16
CA LYS A 268 30.56 -10.82 -3.03
C LYS A 268 31.05 -11.60 -1.82
N TYR A 269 30.36 -12.69 -1.47
CA TYR A 269 30.74 -13.54 -0.34
C TYR A 269 32.12 -14.17 -0.55
N ARG A 270 32.36 -14.80 -1.72
CA ARG A 270 33.65 -15.43 -2.02
C ARG A 270 34.79 -14.41 -2.08
N ALA A 271 34.55 -13.23 -2.63
CA ALA A 271 35.55 -12.16 -2.68
C ALA A 271 35.93 -11.67 -1.27
N ILE A 272 34.97 -11.46 -0.38
CA ILE A 272 35.23 -11.10 1.03
C ILE A 272 36.00 -12.22 1.74
N SER A 273 35.59 -13.48 1.57
CA SER A 273 36.29 -14.63 2.17
C SER A 273 37.75 -14.73 1.69
N LEU A 274 38.03 -14.44 0.41
CA LEU A 274 39.39 -14.40 -0.11
C LEU A 274 40.20 -13.22 0.45
N MET A 275 39.56 -12.08 0.65
CA MET A 275 40.18 -10.91 1.27
C MET A 275 40.55 -11.18 2.73
N GLU A 276 39.68 -11.84 3.49
CA GLU A 276 39.95 -12.28 4.88
C GLU A 276 41.12 -13.27 4.97
N GLU A 277 41.40 -14.00 3.88
CA GLU A 277 42.56 -14.89 3.72
C GLU A 277 43.81 -14.18 3.15
N ASP A 278 43.81 -12.84 3.05
CA ASP A 278 44.90 -12.01 2.48
C ASP A 278 45.20 -12.29 0.99
N LYS A 279 44.23 -12.86 0.26
CA LYS A 279 44.34 -13.17 -1.17
C LYS A 279 43.74 -12.07 -2.03
N ILE A 280 44.27 -10.85 -1.91
CA ILE A 280 43.75 -9.62 -2.55
C ILE A 280 43.53 -9.80 -4.06
N GLY A 281 44.54 -10.32 -4.78
CA GLY A 281 44.44 -10.52 -6.23
C GLY A 281 43.30 -11.48 -6.64
N ALA A 282 43.05 -12.51 -5.82
CA ALA A 282 41.95 -13.45 -6.06
C ALA A 282 40.59 -12.82 -5.72
N ALA A 283 40.50 -12.02 -4.66
CA ALA A 283 39.28 -11.29 -4.29
C ALA A 283 38.86 -10.30 -5.40
N ILE A 284 39.82 -9.52 -5.91
CA ILE A 284 39.65 -8.59 -7.04
C ILE A 284 39.20 -9.34 -8.31
N SER A 285 39.80 -10.50 -8.59
CA SER A 285 39.41 -11.33 -9.73
C SER A 285 37.98 -11.87 -9.57
N GLU A 286 37.61 -12.31 -8.36
CA GLU A 286 36.28 -12.85 -8.07
C GLU A 286 35.19 -11.80 -8.24
N ILE A 287 35.36 -10.60 -7.68
CA ILE A 287 34.34 -9.53 -7.82
C ILE A 287 34.24 -9.00 -9.25
N ASN A 288 35.33 -9.05 -10.03
CA ASN A 288 35.29 -8.67 -11.44
C ASN A 288 34.40 -9.58 -12.29
N LYS A 289 34.21 -10.84 -11.89
CA LYS A 289 33.32 -11.76 -12.61
C LYS A 289 31.89 -11.22 -12.64
N ILE A 290 31.34 -10.80 -11.49
CA ILE A 290 29.98 -10.25 -11.46
C ILE A 290 29.89 -8.87 -12.12
N ILE A 291 30.90 -8.02 -11.99
CA ILE A 291 30.92 -6.69 -12.63
C ILE A 291 30.83 -6.83 -14.15
N GLY A 292 31.42 -7.90 -14.72
CA GLY A 292 31.29 -8.22 -16.14
C GLY A 292 29.86 -8.56 -16.60
N PHE A 293 29.00 -9.05 -15.70
CA PHE A 293 27.58 -9.33 -15.99
C PHE A 293 26.68 -8.14 -15.65
N LYS A 294 26.85 -7.56 -14.46
CA LYS A 294 26.00 -6.51 -13.92
C LYS A 294 26.84 -5.54 -13.08
N VAL A 295 26.89 -4.29 -13.52
CA VAL A 295 27.49 -3.20 -12.76
C VAL A 295 26.48 -2.73 -11.72
N SER A 296 26.74 -3.03 -10.45
CA SER A 296 25.94 -2.53 -9.32
C SER A 296 26.79 -1.68 -8.36
N PRO A 297 26.23 -0.61 -7.75
CA PRO A 297 27.00 0.28 -6.89
C PRO A 297 27.72 -0.44 -5.75
N ASP A 298 27.08 -1.45 -5.16
CA ASP A 298 27.65 -2.26 -4.08
C ASP A 298 28.83 -3.13 -4.53
N CYS A 299 28.82 -3.66 -5.76
CA CYS A 299 29.97 -4.39 -6.31
C CYS A 299 31.14 -3.46 -6.62
N LEU A 300 30.88 -2.25 -7.13
CA LEU A 300 31.90 -1.24 -7.37
C LEU A 300 32.53 -0.75 -6.07
N SER A 301 31.72 -0.48 -5.04
CA SER A 301 32.21 -0.09 -3.72
C SER A 301 33.08 -1.17 -3.09
N LEU A 302 32.65 -2.44 -3.18
CA LEU A 302 33.42 -3.56 -2.65
C LEU A 302 34.76 -3.71 -3.40
N ARG A 303 34.74 -3.57 -4.73
CA ARG A 303 35.95 -3.59 -5.55
C ARG A 303 36.93 -2.46 -5.21
N ALA A 304 36.43 -1.25 -4.98
CA ALA A 304 37.27 -0.10 -4.63
C ALA A 304 37.86 -0.20 -3.22
N TRP A 305 37.24 -1.00 -2.34
CA TRP A 305 37.70 -1.24 -0.98
C TRP A 305 38.83 -2.29 -0.89
N PHE A 306 38.86 -3.27 -1.80
CA PHE A 306 39.97 -4.23 -1.94
C PHE A 306 41.24 -3.57 -2.49
#